data_AF-A0A353PEX9-F1
#
_entry.id   AF-A0A353PEX9-F1
#
_cell.length_a   1.000
_cell.length_b   1.000
_cell.length_c   1.000
_cell.angle_alpha   90.00
_cell.angle_beta   90.00
_cell.angle_gamma   90.00
#
_symmetry.space_group_name_H-M   'P 1'
#
loop_
_entity.id
_entity.type
_entity.pdbx_description
1 polymer ?
#
loop_
_entity_poly.entity_id
_entity_poly.type
_entity_poly.pdbx_seq_one_letter_code
_entity_poly.pdbx_strand_id
1 'polypeptide(L)'
;GVRFPYFANAASNGFAATDHPDVLVRNIPVKRLKLKEGEVLVASVYDLFLANYGVDQGFGGEHMPRDFDDPEPYSPAWAEQITSVPREQILAVARGFADNAEKTNGRSMVIIGAAMNHWYH
;
A
#
# COMPACT_ATOMS: atom_id res chain seq x y z
N GLY A 1 0.47 -17.35 -2.00
CA GLY A 1 0.44 -15.96 -1.50
C GLY A 1 -0.57 -15.80 -0.38
N VAL A 2 -0.47 -14.68 0.33
CA VAL A 2 -1.47 -14.14 1.25
C VAL A 2 -2.44 -13.26 0.45
N ARG A 3 -3.71 -13.25 0.86
CA ARG A 3 -4.81 -12.57 0.17
C ARG A 3 -5.09 -11.24 0.86
N PHE A 4 -5.01 -10.15 0.12
CA PHE A 4 -5.31 -8.79 0.58
C PHE A 4 -6.58 -8.31 -0.10
N PRO A 5 -7.56 -7.77 0.64
CA PRO A 5 -8.77 -7.22 0.03
C PRO A 5 -8.46 -5.91 -0.69
N TYR A 6 -9.12 -5.67 -1.82
CA TYR A 6 -9.00 -4.46 -2.62
C TYR A 6 -10.39 -3.92 -2.96
N PHE A 7 -10.56 -2.59 -2.85
CA PHE A 7 -11.88 -1.95 -2.93
C PHE A 7 -11.94 -0.80 -3.94
N ALA A 8 -10.80 -0.33 -4.45
CA ALA A 8 -10.77 0.79 -5.40
C ALA A 8 -11.15 0.39 -6.85
N ASN A 9 -11.60 -0.85 -7.03
CA ASN A 9 -12.31 -1.32 -8.22
C ASN A 9 -13.84 -1.17 -8.11
N ALA A 10 -14.37 -0.94 -6.90
CA ALA A 10 -15.79 -0.83 -6.63
C ALA A 10 -16.23 0.62 -6.31
N ALA A 11 -15.47 1.62 -6.78
CA ALA A 11 -15.81 3.02 -6.50
C ALA A 11 -17.21 3.36 -7.03
N SER A 12 -17.97 4.11 -6.24
CA SER A 12 -19.31 4.60 -6.57
C SER A 12 -19.34 6.12 -6.68
N ASN A 13 -20.46 6.71 -7.07
CA ASN A 13 -20.70 8.17 -6.99
C ASN A 13 -19.74 9.05 -7.81
N GLY A 14 -19.24 8.55 -8.94
CA GLY A 14 -18.45 9.33 -9.91
C GLY A 14 -16.96 9.47 -9.59
N PHE A 15 -16.45 8.77 -8.57
CA PHE A 15 -15.01 8.66 -8.31
C PHE A 15 -14.34 7.72 -9.30
N ALA A 16 -13.06 7.96 -9.59
CA ALA A 16 -12.25 7.07 -10.40
C ALA A 16 -12.11 5.69 -9.74
N ALA A 17 -12.11 4.64 -10.56
CA ALA A 17 -11.89 3.26 -10.18
C ALA A 17 -10.79 2.65 -11.07
N THR A 18 -10.24 1.52 -10.64
CA THR A 18 -9.28 0.74 -11.45
C THR A 18 -9.75 -0.70 -11.60
N ASP A 19 -9.36 -1.37 -12.69
CA ASP A 19 -9.87 -2.71 -13.05
C ASP A 19 -9.08 -3.87 -12.40
N HIS A 20 -8.61 -3.68 -11.16
CA HIS A 20 -7.91 -4.72 -10.40
C HIS A 20 -8.94 -5.67 -9.72
N PRO A 21 -8.57 -6.92 -9.42
CA PRO A 21 -9.48 -7.85 -8.73
C PRO A 21 -9.75 -7.44 -7.28
N ASP A 22 -10.87 -7.91 -6.73
CA ASP A 22 -11.26 -7.69 -5.31
C ASP A 22 -10.24 -8.24 -4.30
N VAL A 23 -9.36 -9.14 -4.76
CA VAL A 23 -8.37 -9.81 -3.93
C VAL A 23 -7.02 -9.82 -4.63
N LEU A 24 -6.01 -9.25 -3.97
CA LEU A 24 -4.62 -9.26 -4.42
C LEU A 24 -3.88 -10.41 -3.74
N VAL A 25 -3.28 -11.32 -4.53
CA VAL A 25 -2.54 -12.47 -4.01
C VAL A 25 -1.03 -12.20 -4.06
N ARG A 26 -0.43 -11.90 -2.91
CA ARG A 26 0.98 -11.49 -2.81
C ARG A 26 1.81 -12.47 -2.00
N ASN A 27 3.07 -12.68 -2.37
CA ASN A 27 3.95 -13.58 -1.60
C ASN A 27 4.62 -12.80 -0.49
N ILE A 28 4.73 -13.43 0.69
CA ILE A 28 5.41 -12.86 1.86
C ILE A 28 6.31 -13.92 2.50
N PRO A 29 7.39 -13.52 3.18
CA PRO A 29 8.17 -14.45 3.97
C PRO A 29 7.32 -14.98 5.14
N VAL A 30 7.39 -16.29 5.36
CA VAL A 30 6.71 -16.97 6.47
C VAL A 30 7.67 -17.85 7.24
N LYS A 31 7.39 -18.05 8.53
CA LYS A 31 8.03 -19.08 9.35
C LYS A 31 7.03 -20.12 9.77
N ARG A 32 7.48 -21.38 9.77
CA ARG A 32 6.73 -22.53 10.25
C ARG A 32 7.02 -22.72 11.74
N LEU A 33 5.98 -22.72 12.56
CA LEU A 33 6.09 -22.90 14.01
C LEU A 33 5.28 -24.12 14.44
N LYS A 34 5.82 -24.91 15.37
CA LYS A 34 5.08 -25.95 16.08
C LYS A 34 4.43 -25.36 17.32
N LEU A 35 3.09 -25.42 17.39
CA LEU A 35 2.28 -25.07 18.55
C LEU A 35 1.69 -26.34 19.18
N LYS A 36 0.99 -26.18 20.31
CA LYS A 36 0.35 -27.31 21.02
C LYS A 36 -0.71 -28.02 20.16
N GLU A 37 -1.45 -27.27 19.35
CA GLU A 37 -2.53 -27.80 18.50
C GLU A 37 -2.06 -28.28 17.12
N GLY A 38 -0.79 -28.05 16.78
CA GLY A 38 -0.24 -28.42 15.47
C GLY A 38 0.73 -27.38 14.92
N GLU A 39 1.03 -27.52 13.64
CA GLU A 39 1.97 -26.66 12.95
C GLU A 39 1.25 -25.51 12.23
N VAL A 40 1.80 -24.31 12.33
CA VAL A 40 1.23 -23.10 11.71
C VAL A 40 2.29 -22.34 10.92
N LEU A 41 1.83 -21.51 9.98
CA LEU A 41 2.65 -20.50 9.31
C LEU A 41 2.36 -19.14 9.94
N VAL A 42 3.42 -18.36 10.20
CA VAL A 42 3.32 -17.00 10.71
C VAL A 42 4.15 -16.05 9.86
N ALA A 43 3.71 -14.80 9.78
CA ALA A 43 4.44 -13.68 9.19
C ALA A 43 4.46 -12.52 10.19
N SER A 44 5.42 -11.60 10.03
CA SER A 44 5.39 -10.37 10.82
C SER A 44 4.34 -9.40 10.24
N VAL A 45 3.87 -8.48 11.08
CA VAL A 45 3.03 -7.36 10.61
C VAL A 45 3.78 -6.51 9.59
N TYR A 46 5.11 -6.39 9.72
CA TYR A 46 5.94 -5.65 8.77
C TYR A 46 5.91 -6.25 7.36
N ASP A 47 6.05 -7.57 7.25
CA ASP A 47 6.02 -8.26 5.96
C ASP A 47 4.63 -8.18 5.31
N LEU A 48 3.57 -8.32 6.13
CA LEU A 48 2.19 -8.09 5.68
C LEU A 48 1.97 -6.65 5.20
N PHE A 49 2.56 -5.68 5.89
CA PHE A 49 2.42 -4.26 5.58
C PHE A 49 3.11 -3.90 4.26
N LEU A 50 4.36 -4.34 4.06
CA LEU A 50 5.09 -4.12 2.81
C LEU A 50 4.36 -4.77 1.62
N ALA A 51 3.92 -6.01 1.79
CA ALA A 51 3.12 -6.68 0.78
C ALA A 51 1.81 -5.96 0.50
N ASN A 52 1.09 -5.46 1.51
CA ASN A 52 -0.13 -4.66 1.30
C ASN A 52 0.12 -3.39 0.48
N TYR A 53 1.29 -2.75 0.63
CA TYR A 53 1.70 -1.58 -0.14
C TYR A 53 2.33 -1.90 -1.51
N GLY A 54 2.41 -3.17 -1.89
CA GLY A 54 3.03 -3.56 -3.16
C GLY A 54 4.55 -3.43 -3.18
N VAL A 55 5.21 -3.42 -2.02
CA VAL A 55 6.68 -3.36 -1.94
C VAL A 55 7.23 -4.78 -1.91
N ASP A 56 7.88 -5.21 -3.00
CA ASP A 56 8.46 -6.55 -3.08
C ASP A 56 9.77 -6.65 -2.30
N GLN A 57 9.85 -7.64 -1.42
CA GLN A 57 11.08 -8.01 -0.69
C GLN A 57 11.88 -9.10 -1.42
N GLY A 58 11.57 -9.37 -2.69
CA GLY A 58 12.20 -10.39 -3.54
C GLY A 58 11.43 -11.72 -3.60
N PHE A 59 10.17 -11.73 -3.19
CA PHE A 59 9.31 -12.92 -3.20
C PHE A 59 8.24 -12.87 -4.31
N GLY A 60 8.08 -11.72 -4.97
CA GLY A 60 7.13 -11.49 -6.04
C GLY A 60 5.67 -11.70 -5.60
N GLY A 61 4.85 -12.13 -6.55
CA GLY A 61 3.41 -12.26 -6.39
C GLY A 61 2.67 -11.54 -7.51
N GLU A 62 1.35 -11.60 -7.46
CA GLU A 62 0.49 -10.86 -8.38
C GLU A 62 0.32 -9.43 -7.88
N HIS A 63 0.05 -8.51 -8.79
CA HIS A 63 -0.25 -7.11 -8.48
C HIS A 63 0.85 -6.39 -7.68
N MET A 64 2.11 -6.62 -8.07
CA MET A 64 3.28 -5.96 -7.51
C MET A 64 3.82 -4.96 -8.54
N PRO A 65 3.87 -3.66 -8.24
CA PRO A 65 4.44 -2.67 -9.14
C PRO A 65 5.92 -2.99 -9.41
N ARG A 66 6.33 -2.95 -10.68
CA ARG A 66 7.75 -3.07 -11.07
C ARG A 66 8.55 -1.81 -10.72
N ASP A 67 7.89 -0.66 -10.77
CA ASP A 67 8.44 0.66 -10.47
C ASP A 67 7.30 1.62 -10.09
N PHE A 68 7.62 2.90 -9.90
CA PHE A 68 6.64 3.92 -9.53
C PHE A 68 5.66 4.29 -10.66
N ASP A 69 5.97 3.91 -11.90
CA ASP A 69 5.16 4.19 -13.09
C ASP A 69 4.16 3.07 -13.42
N ASP A 70 4.35 1.90 -12.82
CA ASP A 70 3.46 0.75 -12.92
C ASP A 70 2.16 0.99 -12.13
N PRO A 71 0.97 1.03 -12.77
CA PRO A 71 -0.29 1.40 -12.11
C PRO A 71 -0.89 0.29 -11.24
N GLU A 72 -0.06 -0.57 -10.65
CA GLU A 72 -0.49 -1.58 -9.67
C GLU A 72 -0.92 -0.93 -8.35
N PRO A 73 -1.81 -1.57 -7.57
CA PRO A 73 -2.43 -0.96 -6.40
C PRO A 73 -1.45 -0.33 -5.42
N TYR A 74 -1.73 0.92 -5.06
CA TYR A 74 -1.00 1.77 -4.11
C TYR A 74 0.33 2.35 -4.61
N SER A 75 0.70 2.17 -5.88
CA SER A 75 1.81 2.88 -6.50
C SER A 75 1.49 4.38 -6.77
N PRO A 76 2.49 5.23 -7.03
CA PRO A 76 2.26 6.61 -7.48
C PRO A 76 1.44 6.71 -8.76
N ALA A 77 1.71 5.84 -9.76
CA ALA A 77 0.92 5.77 -11.00
C ALA A 77 -0.54 5.39 -10.75
N TRP A 78 -0.77 4.45 -9.82
CA TRP A 78 -2.12 4.10 -9.40
C TRP A 78 -2.82 5.26 -8.70
N ALA A 79 -2.15 5.94 -7.77
CA ALA A 79 -2.73 7.05 -7.01
C ALA A 79 -3.07 8.24 -7.92
N GLU A 80 -2.28 8.49 -8.96
CA GLU A 80 -2.57 9.48 -9.99
C GLU A 80 -3.90 9.19 -10.71
N GLN A 81 -4.19 7.93 -11.04
CA GLN A 81 -5.48 7.55 -11.65
C GLN A 81 -6.66 7.78 -10.71
N ILE A 82 -6.49 7.51 -9.41
CA ILE A 82 -7.56 7.65 -8.41
C ILE A 82 -7.81 9.11 -8.02
N THR A 83 -6.74 9.89 -7.86
CA THR A 83 -6.80 11.23 -7.24
C THR A 83 -6.64 12.37 -8.22
N SER A 84 -6.21 12.09 -9.46
CA SER A 84 -5.75 13.08 -10.45
C SER A 84 -4.53 13.91 -10.03
N VAL A 85 -3.90 13.62 -8.89
CA VAL A 85 -2.65 14.28 -8.46
C VAL A 85 -1.48 13.69 -9.26
N PRO A 86 -0.65 14.50 -9.93
CA PRO A 86 0.48 13.99 -10.70
C PRO A 86 1.45 13.16 -9.84
N ARG A 87 1.83 11.97 -10.31
CA ARG A 87 2.70 11.02 -9.61
C ARG A 87 4.05 11.62 -9.21
N GLU A 88 4.57 12.54 -10.04
CA GLU A 88 5.80 13.27 -9.74
C GLU A 88 5.68 14.13 -8.48
N GLN A 89 4.51 14.76 -8.26
CA GLN A 89 4.24 15.53 -7.04
C GLN A 89 4.10 14.62 -5.83
N ILE A 90 3.42 13.47 -6.00
CA ILE A 90 3.30 12.45 -4.95
C ILE A 90 4.70 12.00 -4.51
N LEU A 91 5.56 11.65 -5.47
CA LEU A 91 6.94 11.24 -5.20
C LEU A 91 7.77 12.35 -4.55
N ALA A 92 7.68 13.58 -5.06
CA ALA A 92 8.42 14.71 -4.53
C ALA A 92 8.04 15.00 -3.07
N VAL A 93 6.74 15.03 -2.75
CA VAL A 93 6.25 15.26 -1.39
C VAL A 93 6.62 14.10 -0.47
N ALA A 94 6.42 12.85 -0.89
CA ALA A 94 6.77 11.69 -0.06
C ALA A 94 8.26 11.65 0.28
N ARG A 95 9.13 11.87 -0.71
CA ARG A 95 10.59 11.89 -0.51
C ARG A 95 11.01 13.07 0.36
N GLY A 96 10.51 14.27 0.09
CA GLY A 96 10.84 15.46 0.88
C GLY A 96 10.38 15.35 2.33
N PHE A 97 9.18 14.81 2.55
CA PHE A 97 8.63 14.59 3.90
C PHE A 97 9.47 13.59 4.69
N ALA A 98 9.85 12.46 4.07
CA ALA A 98 10.69 11.44 4.68
C ALA A 98 12.11 11.94 4.94
N ASP A 99 12.75 12.59 3.97
CA ASP A 99 14.11 13.14 4.07
C ASP A 99 14.21 14.18 5.20
N ASN A 100 13.23 15.08 5.32
CA ASN A 100 13.19 16.02 6.45
C ASN A 100 12.99 15.28 7.77
N ALA A 101 12.09 14.30 7.84
CA ALA A 101 11.84 13.53 9.06
C ALA A 101 13.12 12.78 9.52
N GLU A 102 13.84 12.16 8.59
CA GLU A 102 15.12 11.50 8.85
C GLU A 102 16.15 12.49 9.41
N LYS A 103 16.42 13.59 8.70
CA LYS A 103 17.45 14.58 9.07
C LYS A 103 17.17 15.30 10.38
N THR A 104 15.91 15.42 10.74
CA THR A 104 15.48 16.21 11.91
C THR A 104 15.02 15.35 13.09
N ASN A 105 15.13 14.01 12.99
CA ASN A 105 14.60 13.05 13.97
C ASN A 105 13.10 13.24 14.24
N GLY A 106 12.30 13.27 13.17
CA GLY A 106 10.84 13.23 13.21
C GLY A 106 10.13 14.58 13.13
N ARG A 107 10.79 15.66 12.68
CA ARG A 107 10.14 16.99 12.57
C ARG A 107 9.45 17.21 11.21
N SER A 108 8.66 16.24 10.77
CA SER A 108 7.68 16.38 9.68
C SER A 108 6.30 16.12 10.25
N MET A 109 5.32 16.99 9.97
CA MET A 109 3.98 16.92 10.55
C MET A 109 2.91 17.04 9.46
N VAL A 110 1.84 16.26 9.59
CA VAL A 110 0.62 16.42 8.80
C VAL A 110 -0.45 17.01 9.73
N ILE A 111 -1.03 18.14 9.34
CA ILE A 111 -2.16 18.75 10.04
C ILE A 111 -3.43 18.42 9.24
N ILE A 112 -4.34 17.66 9.83
CA ILE A 112 -5.59 17.22 9.20
C ILE A 112 -6.79 17.83 9.92
N GLY A 113 -7.89 18.02 9.19
CA GLY A 113 -9.13 18.59 9.70
C GLY A 113 -10.37 17.84 9.21
N ALA A 114 -11.54 18.43 9.45
CA ALA A 114 -12.84 17.82 9.16
C ALA A 114 -13.01 17.35 7.71
N ALA A 115 -12.34 17.99 6.75
CA ALA A 115 -12.38 17.61 5.33
C ALA A 115 -11.93 16.17 5.08
N MET A 116 -11.09 15.59 5.93
CA MET A 116 -10.73 14.16 5.88
C MET A 116 -11.55 13.33 6.87
N ASN A 117 -11.89 13.87 8.04
CA ASN A 117 -12.55 13.10 9.11
C ASN A 117 -14.05 12.87 8.91
N HIS A 118 -14.72 13.63 8.04
CA HIS A 118 -16.17 13.55 7.84
C HIS A 118 -16.57 12.71 6.60
N TRP A 119 -15.70 11.79 6.20
CA TRP A 119 -16.03 10.74 5.22
C TRP A 119 -16.44 9.45 5.94
N TYR A 120 -17.16 8.56 5.26
CA TYR A 120 -17.65 7.31 5.86
C TYR A 120 -16.54 6.29 6.13
N HIS A 121 -15.47 6.34 5.33
CA HIS A 121 -14.25 5.56 5.50
C HIS A 121 -13.20 6.39 6.22
#